data_AF-A0A2S2QDB5-F1
#
_entry.id   AF-A0A2S2QDB5-F1
#
_cell.length_a   1.000
_cell.length_b   1.000
_cell.length_c   1.000
_cell.angle_alpha   90.00
_cell.angle_beta   90.00
_cell.angle_gamma   90.00
#
_symmetry.space_group_name_H-M   'P 1'
#
loop_
_entity.id
_entity.type
_entity.pdbx_description
1 polymer ?
#
loop_
_entity_poly.entity_id
_entity_poly.type
_entity_poly.pdbx_seq_one_letter_code
_entity_poly.pdbx_strand_id
1 'polypeptide(L)'
;MNPDIYLQNSSTQMSELHYPAEDLPKLKKVLEDWGLTCVYQTCIDQLIDMKILRLLKTRHVDKLLSTYPLGILVKFESELEKWKINLNIVYINKITESAETSMNKPNLEPLLKSFKSSQELKVDVIL
;
A
#
# COMPACT_ATOMS: atom_id res chain seq x y z
N MET A 1 -31.12 49.31 -8.89
CA MET A 1 -31.12 47.95 -9.47
C MET A 1 -29.68 47.69 -9.89
N ASN A 2 -28.93 46.90 -9.12
CA ASN A 2 -27.49 46.71 -9.30
C ASN A 2 -27.25 45.29 -9.87
N PRO A 3 -26.56 45.10 -11.01
CA PRO A 3 -26.52 43.80 -11.70
C PRO A 3 -25.44 42.83 -11.20
N ASP A 4 -24.69 43.12 -10.13
CA ASP A 4 -23.53 42.32 -9.72
C ASP A 4 -23.80 41.27 -8.62
N ILE A 5 -24.79 40.38 -8.78
CA ILE A 5 -25.04 39.28 -7.81
C ILE A 5 -24.96 37.88 -8.45
N TYR A 6 -24.11 37.68 -9.45
CA TYR A 6 -23.93 36.35 -10.06
C TYR A 6 -22.47 35.96 -10.29
N LEU A 7 -21.55 36.22 -9.36
CA LEU A 7 -20.22 35.59 -9.38
C LEU A 7 -19.64 35.33 -7.99
N GLN A 8 -20.44 34.82 -7.06
CA GLN A 8 -19.93 34.13 -5.88
C GLN A 8 -20.88 32.98 -5.63
N ASN A 9 -20.50 31.76 -6.01
CA ASN A 9 -20.94 30.47 -5.45
C ASN A 9 -20.39 29.30 -6.28
N SER A 10 -19.07 29.22 -6.45
CA SER A 10 -18.45 28.06 -7.10
C SER A 10 -16.99 27.87 -6.67
N SER A 11 -16.70 27.83 -5.37
CA SER A 11 -15.34 27.45 -4.89
C SER A 11 -15.26 26.84 -3.48
N THR A 12 -16.34 26.37 -2.87
CA THR A 12 -16.24 25.83 -1.50
C THR A 12 -17.18 24.67 -1.23
N GLN A 13 -16.91 23.48 -1.80
CA GLN A 13 -17.41 22.19 -1.28
C GLN A 13 -16.43 21.02 -1.55
N MET A 14 -15.12 21.26 -1.49
CA MET A 14 -14.10 20.19 -1.58
C MET A 14 -13.17 20.15 -0.36
N SER A 15 -13.53 20.86 0.71
CA SER A 15 -12.78 20.95 1.96
C SER A 15 -13.40 20.04 3.00
N GLU A 16 -12.91 18.79 3.06
CA GLU A 16 -12.65 17.99 4.27
C GLU A 16 -12.47 16.50 3.92
N LEU A 17 -11.65 16.20 2.93
CA LEU A 17 -10.97 14.90 2.94
C LEU A 17 -9.82 15.04 3.94
N HIS A 18 -10.11 14.70 5.21
CA HIS A 18 -9.11 14.71 6.27
C HIS A 18 -8.07 13.63 5.99
N TYR A 19 -6.92 14.04 5.45
CA TYR A 19 -5.77 13.16 5.29
C TYR A 19 -5.08 12.97 6.65
N PRO A 20 -4.83 11.73 7.11
CA PRO A 20 -4.24 11.49 8.42
C PRO A 20 -2.80 12.00 8.47
N ALA A 21 -2.61 13.17 9.10
CA ALA A 21 -1.31 13.84 9.20
C ALA A 21 -0.27 12.98 9.95
N GLU A 22 -0.72 12.11 10.86
CA GLU A 22 0.09 11.16 11.62
C GLU A 22 0.76 10.09 10.77
N ASP A 23 0.26 9.84 9.56
CA ASP A 23 0.81 8.85 8.64
C ASP A 23 1.80 9.47 7.65
N LEU A 24 1.86 10.80 7.52
CA LEU A 24 2.82 11.49 6.66
C LEU A 24 4.29 11.10 6.95
N PRO A 25 4.76 11.08 8.22
CA PRO A 25 6.15 10.73 8.50
C PRO A 25 6.44 9.25 8.22
N LYS A 26 5.46 8.36 8.46
CA LYS A 26 5.61 6.92 8.22
C LYS A 26 5.69 6.63 6.74
N LEU A 27 4.80 7.24 5.96
CA LEU A 27 4.77 7.10 4.50
C LEU A 27 6.08 7.61 3.90
N LYS A 28 6.51 8.81 4.30
CA LYS A 28 7.78 9.39 3.83
C LYS A 28 8.94 8.45 4.11
N LYS A 29 9.04 7.94 5.33
CA LYS A 29 10.10 6.99 5.72
C LYS A 29 10.09 5.71 4.87
N VAL A 30 8.92 5.12 4.63
CA VAL A 30 8.82 3.92 3.78
C VAL A 30 9.31 4.19 2.36
N LEU A 31 8.95 5.34 1.78
CA LEU A 31 9.41 5.71 0.43
C LEU A 31 10.90 6.09 0.41
N GLU A 32 11.44 6.64 1.50
CA GLU A 32 12.88 6.87 1.68
C GLU A 32 13.64 5.55 1.70
N ASP A 33 13.17 4.56 2.48
CA ASP A 33 13.76 3.23 2.57
C ASP A 33 13.76 2.51 1.20
N TRP A 34 12.74 2.76 0.37
CA TRP A 34 12.67 2.25 -1.01
C TRP A 34 13.51 3.06 -2.01
N GLY A 35 14.09 4.20 -1.61
CA GLY A 35 14.74 5.14 -2.52
C GLY A 35 13.79 5.64 -3.61
N LEU A 36 12.56 5.96 -3.22
CA LEU A 36 11.45 6.39 -4.08
C LEU A 36 10.78 7.67 -3.55
N THR A 37 11.53 8.52 -2.84
CA THR A 37 11.02 9.82 -2.34
C THR A 37 10.41 10.71 -3.43
N CYS A 38 10.82 10.54 -4.68
CA CYS A 38 10.25 11.22 -5.83
C CYS A 38 8.73 11.02 -5.99
N VAL A 39 8.15 9.91 -5.52
CA VAL A 39 6.71 9.64 -5.64
C VAL A 39 5.91 10.15 -4.44
N TYR A 40 6.57 10.70 -3.41
CA TYR A 40 5.92 11.10 -2.16
C TYR A 40 4.79 12.11 -2.40
N GLN A 41 5.05 13.17 -3.17
CA GLN A 41 4.04 14.18 -3.45
C GLN A 41 2.83 13.59 -4.18
N THR A 42 3.06 12.70 -5.15
CA THR A 42 1.98 12.00 -5.85
C THR A 42 1.15 11.14 -4.90
N CYS A 43 1.76 10.48 -3.92
CA CYS A 43 1.03 9.78 -2.88
C CYS A 43 0.16 10.73 -2.05
N ILE A 44 0.65 11.91 -1.68
CA ILE A 44 -0.14 12.91 -0.93
C ILE A 44 -1.30 13.43 -1.76
N ASP A 45 -1.04 13.82 -3.02
CA ASP A 45 -2.05 14.37 -3.93
C ASP A 45 -3.18 13.37 -4.22
N GLN A 46 -2.87 12.07 -4.15
CA GLN A 46 -3.83 10.97 -4.36
C GLN A 46 -4.36 10.36 -3.05
N LEU A 47 -4.10 11.00 -1.91
CA LEU A 47 -4.57 10.59 -0.58
C LEU A 47 -4.16 9.15 -0.19
N ILE A 48 -2.94 8.75 -0.55
CA ILE A 48 -2.36 7.46 -0.21
C ILE A 48 -1.74 7.52 1.19
N ASP A 49 -2.52 7.19 2.22
CA ASP A 49 -2.01 6.97 3.58
C ASP A 49 -1.40 5.56 3.77
N MET A 50 -0.94 5.21 4.98
CA MET A 50 -0.36 3.89 5.24
C MET A 50 -1.35 2.73 5.06
N LYS A 51 -2.63 2.97 5.33
CA LYS A 51 -3.70 1.98 5.19
C LYS A 51 -3.99 1.73 3.71
N ILE A 52 -4.08 2.78 2.90
CA ILE A 52 -4.28 2.71 1.45
C ILE A 52 -3.05 2.12 0.77
N LEU A 53 -1.84 2.50 1.17
CA LEU A 53 -0.59 1.90 0.68
C LEU A 53 -0.63 0.37 0.82
N ARG A 54 -1.06 -0.14 1.98
CA ARG A 54 -1.23 -1.59 2.22
C ARG A 54 -2.30 -2.24 1.32
N LEU A 55 -3.30 -1.50 0.87
CA LEU A 55 -4.40 -1.99 0.03
C LEU A 55 -4.15 -1.84 -1.48
N LEU A 56 -3.11 -1.10 -1.88
CA LEU A 56 -2.77 -0.92 -3.30
C LEU A 56 -2.58 -2.28 -3.98
N LYS A 57 -3.09 -2.40 -5.20
CA LYS A 57 -2.90 -3.54 -6.11
C LYS A 57 -2.16 -3.02 -7.34
N THR A 58 -1.57 -3.91 -8.13
CA THR A 58 -0.86 -3.58 -9.40
C THR A 58 -1.61 -2.53 -10.23
N ARG A 59 -2.88 -2.79 -10.56
CA ARG A 59 -3.75 -1.84 -11.30
C ARG A 59 -3.90 -0.44 -10.67
N HIS A 60 -3.77 -0.32 -9.35
CA HIS A 60 -3.81 0.97 -8.67
C HIS A 60 -2.45 1.66 -8.73
N VAL A 61 -1.35 0.90 -8.68
CA VAL A 61 0.01 1.42 -8.86
C VAL A 61 0.19 1.93 -10.28
N ASP A 62 -0.24 1.17 -11.29
CA ASP A 62 -0.23 1.58 -12.71
C ASP A 62 -0.92 2.94 -12.88
N LYS A 63 -2.06 3.13 -12.22
CA LYS A 63 -2.81 4.39 -12.28
C LYS A 63 -2.11 5.51 -11.51
N LEU A 64 -1.68 5.23 -10.27
CA LEU A 64 -1.02 6.17 -9.37
C LEU A 64 0.27 6.75 -9.99
N LEU A 65 1.03 5.90 -10.68
CA LEU A 65 2.35 6.23 -11.20
C LEU A 65 2.38 6.33 -12.73
N SER A 66 1.22 6.48 -13.39
CA SER A 66 1.10 6.50 -14.85
C SER A 66 1.95 7.57 -15.57
N THR A 67 2.35 8.62 -14.87
CA THR A 67 3.20 9.71 -15.39
C THR A 67 4.69 9.50 -15.14
N TYR A 68 5.07 8.46 -14.39
CA TYR A 68 6.45 8.16 -14.04
C TYR A 68 7.08 7.20 -15.06
N PRO A 69 8.43 7.20 -15.19
CA PRO A 69 9.12 6.22 -16.00
C PRO A 69 8.86 4.79 -15.53
N LEU A 70 8.78 3.83 -16.45
CA LEU A 70 8.52 2.41 -16.16
C LEU A 70 9.39 1.83 -15.02
N GLY A 71 10.67 2.23 -14.95
CA GLY A 71 11.57 1.77 -13.90
C GLY A 71 11.11 2.16 -12.49
N ILE A 72 10.44 3.31 -12.33
CA ILE A 72 9.85 3.73 -11.06
C ILE A 72 8.64 2.86 -10.71
N LEU A 73 7.78 2.55 -11.69
CA LEU A 73 6.62 1.68 -11.49
C LEU A 73 7.08 0.30 -11.02
N VAL A 74 7.96 -0.34 -11.77
CA VAL A 74 8.47 -1.69 -11.46
C VAL A 74 9.14 -1.73 -10.08
N LYS A 75 9.94 -0.72 -9.75
CA LYS A 75 10.60 -0.64 -8.44
C LYS A 75 9.57 -0.46 -7.31
N PHE A 76 8.60 0.43 -7.49
CA PHE A 76 7.55 0.66 -6.50
C PHE A 76 6.74 -0.61 -6.24
N GLU A 77 6.32 -1.32 -7.30
CA GLU A 77 5.57 -2.57 -7.16
C GLU A 77 6.39 -3.64 -6.42
N SER A 78 7.66 -3.82 -6.80
CA SER A 78 8.53 -4.80 -6.16
C SER A 78 8.71 -4.52 -4.66
N GLU A 79 8.98 -3.27 -4.29
CA GLU A 79 9.16 -2.90 -2.88
C GLU A 79 7.85 -2.96 -2.08
N LEU A 80 6.72 -2.62 -2.71
CA LEU A 80 5.40 -2.74 -2.09
C LEU A 80 5.05 -4.20 -1.76
N GLU A 81 5.35 -5.14 -2.67
CA GLU A 81 5.15 -6.58 -2.48
C GLU A 81 6.01 -7.09 -1.30
N LYS A 82 7.31 -6.81 -1.33
CA LYS A 82 8.27 -7.18 -0.28
C LYS A 82 7.84 -6.64 1.08
N TRP A 83 7.44 -5.37 1.13
CA TRP A 83 6.99 -4.72 2.35
C TRP A 83 5.76 -5.40 2.95
N LYS A 84 4.77 -5.76 2.13
CA LYS A 84 3.58 -6.50 2.60
C LYS A 84 3.90 -7.89 3.13
N ILE A 85 4.80 -8.60 2.45
CA ILE A 85 5.27 -9.92 2.90
C ILE A 85 5.93 -9.79 4.28
N ASN A 86 6.82 -8.80 4.45
CA ASN A 86 7.50 -8.55 5.72
C ASN A 86 6.50 -8.20 6.85
N LEU A 87 5.48 -7.39 6.57
CA LEU A 87 4.43 -7.09 7.56
C LEU A 87 3.68 -8.36 8.01
N ASN A 88 3.36 -9.26 7.08
CA ASN A 88 2.71 -10.52 7.40
C ASN A 88 3.59 -11.44 8.24
N ILE A 89 4.89 -11.56 7.91
CA ILE A 89 5.84 -12.36 8.69
C ILE A 89 5.92 -11.83 10.14
N VAL A 90 6.08 -10.51 10.30
CA VAL A 90 6.12 -9.88 11.64
C VAL A 90 4.83 -10.12 12.42
N TYR A 91 3.67 -10.07 11.74
CA TYR A 91 2.39 -10.35 12.38
C TYR A 91 2.27 -11.81 12.86
N ILE A 92 2.68 -12.77 12.02
CA ILE A 92 2.68 -14.20 12.38
C ILE A 92 3.59 -14.47 13.58
N ASN A 93 4.81 -13.93 13.57
CA ASN A 93 5.77 -14.13 14.66
C ASN A 93 5.24 -13.61 16.01
N LYS A 94 4.58 -12.45 15.99
CA LYS A 94 3.94 -11.91 17.21
C LYS A 94 2.85 -12.84 17.75
N ILE A 95 2.06 -13.45 16.86
CA ILE A 95 1.03 -14.41 17.28
C ILE A 95 1.68 -15.65 17.89
N THR A 96 2.71 -16.20 17.26
CA THR A 96 3.37 -17.41 17.75
C THR A 96 4.06 -17.19 19.09
N GLU A 97 4.76 -16.06 19.27
CA GLU A 97 5.38 -15.68 20.56
C GLU A 97 4.33 -15.49 21.67
N SER A 98 3.15 -14.98 21.34
CA SER A 98 2.05 -14.82 22.31
C SER A 98 1.33 -16.13 22.66
N ALA A 99 1.46 -17.17 21.83
CA ALA A 99 0.80 -18.46 22.01
C ALA A 99 1.65 -19.47 22.82
N GLU A 100 2.95 -19.23 22.99
CA GLU A 100 3.86 -20.14 23.72
C GLU A 100 3.71 -20.07 25.24
N THR A 101 2.87 -19.18 25.79
CA THR A 101 2.60 -19.06 27.24
C THR A 101 1.34 -19.82 27.71
N SER A 102 0.66 -20.58 26.84
CA SER A 102 -0.47 -21.41 27.26
C SER A 102 -0.49 -22.74 26.50
N MET A 103 -0.39 -23.85 27.23
CA MET A 103 -0.46 -25.21 26.69
C MET A 103 -1.70 -25.38 25.79
N ASN A 104 -1.50 -25.44 24.47
CA ASN A 104 -2.19 -26.33 23.51
C ASN A 104 -1.79 -25.94 22.07
N LYS A 105 -1.07 -26.84 21.39
CA LYS A 105 -0.58 -26.70 20.01
C LYS A 105 -1.75 -26.58 19.02
N PRO A 106 -1.97 -25.44 18.34
CA PRO A 106 -2.94 -25.40 17.26
C PRO A 106 -2.36 -26.12 16.03
N ASN A 107 -3.17 -26.97 15.40
CA ASN A 107 -2.80 -27.73 14.21
C ASN A 107 -2.64 -26.78 12.99
N LEU A 108 -1.39 -26.47 12.63
CA LEU A 108 -1.01 -25.55 11.53
C LEU A 108 -0.99 -26.20 10.13
N GLU A 109 -1.36 -27.48 9.98
CA GLU A 109 -1.37 -28.20 8.70
C GLU A 109 -2.16 -27.52 7.56
N PRO A 110 -3.31 -26.85 7.80
CA PRO A 110 -4.10 -26.28 6.70
C PRO A 110 -3.47 -25.03 6.06
N LEU A 111 -2.71 -24.23 6.82
CA LEU A 111 -2.19 -22.93 6.37
C LEU A 111 -0.90 -23.07 5.54
N LEU A 112 -0.05 -24.05 5.87
CA LEU A 112 1.15 -24.37 5.10
C LEU A 112 0.83 -24.94 3.70
N LYS A 113 -0.29 -25.67 3.56
CA LYS A 113 -0.74 -26.21 2.27
C LYS A 113 -1.21 -25.12 1.30
N SER A 114 -1.87 -24.09 1.83
CA SER A 114 -2.29 -22.91 1.05
C SER A 114 -1.09 -22.14 0.48
N PHE A 115 -0.05 -21.92 1.28
CA PHE A 115 1.15 -21.18 0.86
C PHE A 115 1.96 -21.92 -0.21
N LYS A 116 2.06 -23.25 -0.15
CA LYS A 116 2.77 -24.04 -1.18
C LYS A 116 2.02 -24.10 -2.51
N SER A 117 0.68 -24.14 -2.46
CA SER A 117 -0.16 -24.19 -3.67
C SER A 117 -0.06 -22.91 -4.52
N SER A 118 0.17 -21.74 -3.92
CA SER A 118 0.34 -20.48 -4.67
C SER A 118 1.71 -20.30 -5.34
N GLN A 119 2.73 -21.11 -5.00
CA GLN A 119 4.08 -21.03 -5.57
C GLN A 119 4.30 -22.01 -6.74
N GLU A 120 3.34 -22.89 -7.05
CA GLU A 120 3.40 -23.82 -8.19
C GLU A 120 2.39 -23.43 -9.28
N LEU A 121 2.55 -22.25 -9.88
CA LEU A 121 2.02 -21.97 -11.22
C LEU A 121 3.17 -21.97 -12.22
N LYS A 122 3.21 -23.08 -12.95
CA LYS A 122 4.17 -23.56 -13.94
C LYS A 122 4.85 -22.48 -14.77
N VAL A 123 6.17 -22.49 -14.72
CA VAL A 123 7.03 -22.08 -15.83
C VAL A 123 6.85 -23.12 -16.94
N ASP A 124 5.87 -22.92 -17.80
CA ASP A 124 5.86 -23.60 -19.10
C ASP A 124 6.80 -22.80 -20.02
N VAL A 125 8.04 -23.26 -20.08
CA VAL A 125 8.98 -22.96 -21.17
C VAL A 125 8.32 -23.42 -22.47
N ILE A 126 7.97 -22.48 -23.34
CA ILE A 126 7.73 -22.78 -24.75
C ILE A 126 8.93 -22.24 -25.52
N LEU A 127 9.67 -23.19 -26.10
CA LEU A 127 10.76 -23.00 -27.06
C LEU A 127 10.30 -22.24 -28.31
#